data_AF-A0AAE1C4X7-F1
#
_entry.id   AF-A0AAE1C4X7-F1
#
_cell.length_a   1.000
_cell.length_b   1.000
_cell.length_c   1.000
_cell.angle_alpha   90.00
_cell.angle_beta   90.00
_cell.angle_gamma   90.00
#
_symmetry.space_group_name_H-M   'P 1'
#
loop_
_entity.id
_entity.type
_entity.pdbx_description
1 polymer ?
#
loop_
_entity_poly.entity_id
_entity_poly.type
_entity_poly.pdbx_seq_one_letter_code
_entity_poly.pdbx_strand_id
1 'polypeptide(L)'
;MSLGNYHNGADVPLIDEMSRKRKSADNYDRQLLTDYRTTRFQESISQSPYFFNAPFSGVIAQPAAWAFIYRFMSNKSYEYPEGKLKGDLLKKFYAISGQDGDFTYTPGHERIPDNWYIRNQLDAYSIPCLTLDTLSMSLQHLEFLSIGDKTGTTNSFVGLDPEKLTAGVFNAATLAEGNNALCYGLQLTVQELPDLLSGLFTDISGAQDKLGSVLNNATDSLGRPKLSSVNKDQFAQFPGYTKAYSGYDAPSSGLLGL
;
A
#
# COMPACT_ATOMS: atom_id res chain seq x y z
N MET A 1 7.83 3.45 -2.38
CA MET A 1 7.55 4.25 -1.16
C MET A 1 8.14 3.46 -0.01
N SER A 2 9.31 3.90 0.47
CA SER A 2 10.19 3.06 1.27
C SER A 2 9.64 2.83 2.66
N LEU A 3 9.05 1.65 2.88
CA LEU A 3 8.55 1.19 4.19
C LEU A 3 9.66 0.98 5.23
N GLY A 4 10.93 1.22 4.89
CA GLY A 4 12.10 0.95 5.75
C GLY A 4 12.59 2.10 6.64
N ASN A 5 12.12 3.35 6.47
CA ASN A 5 12.64 4.52 7.20
C ASN A 5 11.60 5.27 8.07
N TYR A 6 10.48 4.64 8.39
CA TYR A 6 9.31 5.29 9.01
C TYR A 6 9.47 5.70 10.50
N HIS A 7 10.61 5.44 11.15
CA HIS A 7 10.73 5.62 12.62
C HIS A 7 11.71 6.71 13.08
N ASN A 8 12.14 7.62 12.19
CA ASN A 8 13.02 8.75 12.52
C ASN A 8 12.43 10.11 12.10
N GLY A 9 11.12 10.31 12.28
CA GLY A 9 10.46 11.59 11.99
C GLY A 9 10.25 11.88 10.50
N ALA A 10 10.45 10.89 9.63
CA ALA A 10 10.20 10.99 8.19
C ALA A 10 8.72 11.33 7.86
N ASP A 11 7.81 11.05 8.78
CA ASP A 11 6.38 11.36 8.65
C ASP A 11 6.05 12.83 8.97
N VAL A 12 6.94 13.59 9.61
CA VAL A 12 6.65 14.97 10.02
C VAL A 12 6.29 15.86 8.82
N PRO A 13 7.08 15.90 7.72
CA PRO A 13 6.71 16.70 6.56
C PRO A 13 5.40 16.23 5.90
N LEU A 14 5.12 14.93 5.94
CA LEU A 14 3.91 14.35 5.34
C LEU A 14 2.66 14.71 6.14
N ILE A 15 2.75 14.61 7.47
CA ILE A 15 1.66 14.97 8.38
C ILE A 15 1.42 16.48 8.36
N ASP A 16 2.46 17.30 8.19
CA ASP A 16 2.33 18.74 7.94
C ASP A 16 1.62 19.05 6.62
N GLU A 17 1.97 18.37 5.53
CA GLU A 17 1.29 18.60 4.26
C GLU A 17 -0.19 18.16 4.31
N MET A 18 -0.48 17.04 4.97
CA MET A 18 -1.86 16.60 5.19
C MET A 18 -2.64 17.55 6.09
N SER A 19 -2.03 18.09 7.14
CA SER A 19 -2.73 19.01 8.05
C SER A 19 -3.16 20.29 7.32
N ARG A 20 -2.34 20.79 6.39
CA ARG A 20 -2.68 21.91 5.50
C ARG A 20 -3.82 21.61 4.52
N LYS A 21 -4.00 20.35 4.12
CA LYS A 21 -5.09 19.90 3.22
C LYS A 21 -6.38 19.55 3.97
N ARG A 22 -6.31 19.36 5.29
CA ARG A 22 -7.46 19.02 6.13
C ARG A 22 -8.53 20.10 6.01
N LYS A 23 -9.76 19.70 5.68
CA LYS A 23 -10.91 20.60 5.62
C LYS A 23 -11.18 21.24 6.99
N SER A 24 -11.93 22.34 7.01
CA SER A 24 -12.30 23.08 8.24
C SER A 24 -12.99 22.25 9.33
N ALA A 25 -13.40 21.02 9.03
CA ALA A 25 -14.00 20.07 9.96
C ALA A 25 -13.01 19.38 10.92
N ASP A 26 -11.70 19.63 10.81
CA ASP A 26 -10.63 18.95 11.58
C ASP A 26 -10.80 17.42 11.59
N ASN A 27 -10.83 16.84 10.38
CA ASN A 27 -10.99 15.39 10.21
C ASN A 27 -10.12 14.88 9.06
N TYR A 28 -9.33 13.85 9.33
CA TYR A 28 -8.59 13.07 8.33
C TYR A 28 -9.50 11.94 7.87
N ASP A 29 -10.42 12.27 6.95
CA ASP A 29 -11.36 11.31 6.39
C ASP A 29 -10.77 10.51 5.22
N ARG A 30 -11.54 9.51 4.76
CA ARG A 30 -11.15 8.66 3.63
C ARG A 30 -10.88 9.45 2.35
N GLN A 31 -11.60 10.54 2.10
CA GLN A 31 -11.40 11.33 0.88
C GLN A 31 -10.06 12.07 0.95
N LEU A 32 -9.78 12.76 2.06
CA LEU A 32 -8.51 13.46 2.26
C LEU A 32 -7.31 12.50 2.10
N LEU A 33 -7.40 11.31 2.69
CA LEU A 33 -6.34 10.30 2.58
C LEU A 33 -6.19 9.76 1.15
N THR A 34 -7.29 9.64 0.40
CA THR A 34 -7.26 9.24 -1.02
C THR A 34 -6.61 10.32 -1.88
N ASP A 35 -7.02 11.58 -1.71
CA ASP A 35 -6.46 12.73 -2.44
C ASP A 35 -4.96 12.88 -2.14
N TYR A 36 -4.57 12.67 -0.87
CA TYR A 36 -3.18 12.75 -0.49
C TYR A 36 -2.36 11.57 -0.99
N ARG A 37 -2.91 10.35 -1.01
CA ARG A 37 -2.29 9.20 -1.69
C ARG A 37 -1.99 9.50 -3.15
N THR A 38 -2.90 10.16 -3.87
CA THR A 38 -2.68 10.59 -5.26
C THR A 38 -1.49 11.55 -5.36
N THR A 39 -1.40 12.52 -4.44
CA THR A 39 -0.26 13.44 -4.35
C THR A 39 1.05 12.66 -4.16
N ARG A 40 1.09 11.73 -3.19
CA ARG A 40 2.28 10.90 -2.91
C ARG A 40 2.67 9.99 -4.07
N PHE A 41 1.70 9.48 -4.81
CA PHE A 41 1.94 8.68 -6.01
C PHE A 41 2.63 9.52 -7.09
N GLN A 42 2.12 10.72 -7.37
CA GLN A 42 2.72 11.64 -8.35
C GLN A 42 4.09 12.16 -7.91
N GLU A 43 4.31 12.39 -6.62
CA GLU A 43 5.63 12.74 -6.09
C GLU A 43 6.62 11.59 -6.24
N SER A 44 6.17 10.35 -6.02
CA SER A 44 7.00 9.17 -6.31
C SER A 44 7.35 9.12 -7.80
N ILE A 45 6.39 9.44 -8.69
CA ILE A 45 6.59 9.53 -10.16
C ILE A 45 7.47 10.71 -10.60
N SER A 46 7.57 11.78 -9.83
CA SER A 46 8.38 12.95 -10.21
C SER A 46 9.76 12.96 -9.56
N GLN A 47 9.91 12.40 -8.35
CA GLN A 47 11.10 12.61 -7.53
C GLN A 47 11.95 11.34 -7.33
N SER A 48 11.35 10.15 -7.30
CA SER A 48 12.11 8.91 -7.04
C SER A 48 12.63 8.27 -8.33
N PRO A 49 13.95 8.19 -8.59
CA PRO A 49 14.48 7.68 -9.86
C PRO A 49 14.18 6.19 -10.12
N TYR A 50 13.72 5.45 -9.10
CA TYR A 50 13.50 4.00 -9.12
C TYR A 50 12.13 3.64 -8.55
N PHE A 51 11.11 4.47 -8.77
CA PHE A 51 9.76 4.19 -8.27
C PHE A 51 9.10 3.05 -9.03
N PHE A 52 9.07 1.87 -8.42
CA PHE A 52 8.32 0.72 -8.89
C PHE A 52 7.06 0.50 -8.04
N ASN A 53 5.88 0.58 -8.66
CA ASN A 53 4.61 0.20 -8.02
C ASN A 53 4.43 -1.32 -8.16
N ALA A 54 5.00 -2.08 -7.21
CA ALA A 54 5.06 -3.54 -7.29
C ALA A 54 3.70 -4.21 -7.02
N PRO A 55 3.51 -5.49 -7.41
CA PRO A 55 2.27 -6.22 -7.17
C PRO A 55 1.82 -6.22 -5.70
N PHE A 56 2.73 -6.50 -4.76
CA PHE A 56 2.39 -6.49 -3.33
C PHE A 56 2.38 -5.07 -2.75
N SER A 57 3.51 -4.36 -2.83
CA SER A 57 3.66 -3.08 -2.15
C SER A 57 2.73 -2.00 -2.71
N GLY A 58 2.49 -2.00 -4.03
CA GLY A 58 1.66 -1.03 -4.73
C GLY A 58 0.17 -1.33 -4.68
N VAL A 59 -0.22 -2.56 -5.05
CA VAL A 59 -1.64 -2.93 -5.22
C VAL A 59 -2.28 -3.42 -3.93
N ILE A 60 -1.51 -3.94 -2.97
CA ILE A 60 -2.04 -4.51 -1.71
C ILE A 60 -1.65 -3.67 -0.48
N ALA A 61 -0.35 -3.47 -0.25
CA ALA A 61 0.12 -2.88 1.00
C ALA A 61 -0.18 -1.37 1.07
N GLN A 62 0.05 -0.61 0.00
CA GLN A 62 -0.25 0.82 -0.04
C GLN A 62 -1.73 1.15 0.24
N PRO A 63 -2.74 0.57 -0.47
CA PRO A 63 -4.14 0.87 -0.14
C PRO A 63 -4.48 0.48 1.30
N ALA A 64 -3.92 -0.62 1.82
CA ALA A 64 -4.10 -1.00 3.21
C ALA A 64 -3.56 0.07 4.17
N ALA A 65 -2.32 0.55 3.96
CA ALA A 65 -1.71 1.57 4.79
C ALA A 65 -2.56 2.86 4.84
N TRP A 66 -3.06 3.32 3.69
CA TRP A 66 -3.93 4.50 3.62
C TRP A 66 -5.30 4.28 4.26
N ALA A 67 -5.92 3.11 4.05
CA ALA A 67 -7.19 2.76 4.68
C ALA A 67 -7.06 2.63 6.21
N PHE A 68 -5.96 2.05 6.69
CA PHE A 68 -5.73 1.76 8.11
C PHE A 68 -5.60 3.02 8.96
N ILE A 69 -5.07 4.12 8.41
CA ILE A 69 -5.04 5.41 9.11
C ILE A 69 -6.46 5.78 9.56
N TYR A 70 -7.42 5.81 8.64
CA TYR A 70 -8.80 6.10 9.01
C TYR A 70 -9.45 4.96 9.82
N ARG A 71 -9.32 3.71 9.36
CA ARG A 71 -10.04 2.57 9.95
C ARG A 71 -9.60 2.28 11.39
N PHE A 72 -8.31 2.38 11.67
CA PHE A 72 -7.69 1.96 12.92
C PHE A 72 -7.14 3.08 13.78
N MET A 73 -7.01 4.32 13.29
CA MET A 73 -6.59 5.45 14.14
C MET A 73 -7.75 6.38 14.50
N SER A 74 -8.86 6.38 13.76
CA SER A 74 -10.05 7.19 14.11
C SER A 74 -10.71 6.72 15.40
N ASN A 75 -10.97 7.66 16.31
CA ASN A 75 -11.71 7.37 17.54
C ASN A 75 -13.19 7.14 17.23
N LYS A 76 -13.76 6.05 17.75
CA LYS A 76 -15.19 5.72 17.60
C LYS A 76 -16.01 6.34 18.74
N SER A 77 -17.22 6.77 18.43
CA SER A 77 -18.18 7.26 19.43
C SER A 77 -19.61 7.02 18.95
N TYR A 78 -20.59 7.29 19.82
CA TYR A 78 -22.01 7.25 19.43
C TYR A 78 -22.32 8.21 18.27
N GLU A 79 -21.73 9.42 18.29
CA GLU A 79 -21.90 10.42 17.22
C GLU A 79 -21.13 10.04 15.94
N TYR A 80 -19.99 9.36 16.08
CA TYR A 80 -19.11 8.96 14.97
C TYR A 80 -18.84 7.45 15.01
N PRO A 81 -19.81 6.59 14.63
CA PRO A 81 -19.65 5.13 14.70
C PRO A 81 -18.63 4.58 13.68
N GLU A 82 -18.39 5.27 12.57
CA GLU A 82 -17.27 4.96 11.64
C GLU A 82 -15.94 5.59 12.10
N GLY A 83 -16.02 6.52 13.04
CA GLY A 83 -14.89 7.20 13.66
C GLY A 83 -14.58 8.56 13.07
N LYS A 84 -13.98 9.38 13.93
CA LYS A 84 -13.44 10.70 13.60
C LYS A 84 -11.95 10.74 13.95
N LEU A 85 -11.12 11.10 12.99
CA LEU A 85 -9.67 11.22 13.17
C LEU A 85 -9.30 12.70 13.15
N LYS A 86 -9.13 13.27 14.34
CA LYS A 86 -8.68 14.67 14.50
C LYS A 86 -7.15 14.76 14.41
N GLY A 87 -6.62 15.94 14.12
CA GLY A 87 -5.16 16.16 14.06
C GLY A 87 -4.43 15.78 15.34
N ASP A 88 -4.95 16.17 16.50
CA ASP A 88 -4.34 15.83 17.78
C ASP A 88 -4.38 14.33 18.09
N LEU A 89 -5.35 13.60 17.53
CA LEU A 89 -5.42 12.15 17.66
C LEU A 89 -4.37 11.48 16.78
N LEU A 90 -4.30 11.87 15.50
CA LEU A 90 -3.32 11.36 14.55
C LEU A 90 -1.89 11.59 15.05
N LYS A 91 -1.58 12.80 15.51
CA LYS A 91 -0.26 13.16 16.04
C LYS A 91 0.19 12.25 17.19
N LYS A 92 -0.71 11.79 18.06
CA LYS A 92 -0.37 10.87 19.16
C LYS A 92 0.06 9.48 18.67
N PHE A 93 -0.57 8.95 17.61
CA PHE A 93 -0.17 7.67 17.01
C PHE A 93 1.24 7.74 16.40
N TYR A 94 1.63 8.90 15.87
CA TYR A 94 2.93 9.13 15.24
C TYR A 94 3.96 9.82 16.14
N ALA A 95 3.67 9.98 17.44
CA ALA A 95 4.54 10.68 18.39
C ALA A 95 4.94 12.12 17.98
N ILE A 96 4.03 12.82 17.29
CA ILE A 96 4.23 14.21 16.85
C ILE A 96 3.59 15.17 17.86
N SER A 97 4.26 16.28 18.10
CA SER A 97 3.77 17.42 18.89
C SER A 97 3.95 18.74 18.13
N GLY A 98 3.36 19.82 18.63
CA GLY A 98 3.42 21.13 17.98
C GLY A 98 2.17 21.50 17.17
N GLN A 99 2.29 22.59 16.42
CA GLN A 99 1.23 23.18 15.59
C GLN A 99 1.57 23.01 14.11
N ASP A 100 0.58 23.21 13.24
CA ASP A 100 0.78 23.14 11.78
C ASP A 100 1.95 24.06 11.36
N GLY A 101 2.88 23.53 10.57
CA GLY A 101 4.13 24.21 10.18
C GLY A 101 5.27 24.14 11.18
N ASP A 102 5.04 23.68 12.42
CA ASP A 102 6.04 23.58 13.49
C ASP A 102 5.83 22.31 14.32
N PHE A 103 6.13 21.18 13.68
CA PHE A 103 5.97 19.85 14.27
C PHE A 103 7.30 19.25 14.74
N THR A 104 7.25 18.57 15.88
CA THR A 104 8.38 17.82 16.45
C THR A 104 8.00 16.36 16.67
N TYR A 105 8.78 15.45 16.08
CA TYR A 105 8.70 14.02 16.34
C TYR A 105 9.48 13.65 17.61
N THR A 106 8.90 12.80 18.45
CA THR A 106 9.54 12.26 19.65
C THR A 106 9.70 10.74 19.52
N PRO A 107 10.91 10.23 19.20
CA PRO A 107 11.12 8.79 19.01
C PRO A 107 10.64 7.95 20.20
N GLY A 108 9.95 6.85 19.92
CA GLY A 108 9.50 5.87 20.93
C GLY A 108 8.32 6.32 21.80
N HIS A 109 7.63 7.41 21.42
CA HIS A 109 6.47 7.93 22.14
C HIS A 109 5.14 7.71 21.39
N GLU A 110 5.14 6.85 20.38
CA GLU A 110 3.96 6.41 19.66
C GLU A 110 3.02 5.69 20.64
N ARG A 111 1.75 6.11 20.69
CA ARG A 111 0.80 5.54 21.66
C ARG A 111 -0.62 5.56 21.16
N ILE A 112 -1.38 4.56 21.62
CA ILE A 112 -2.84 4.62 21.56
C ILE A 112 -3.30 5.73 22.54
N PRO A 113 -4.09 6.71 22.08
CA PRO A 113 -4.52 7.81 22.93
C PRO A 113 -5.47 7.40 24.05
N ASP A 114 -5.44 8.13 25.18
CA ASP A 114 -6.45 7.96 26.23
C ASP A 114 -7.86 8.23 25.68
N ASN A 115 -8.85 7.49 26.19
CA ASN A 115 -10.25 7.56 25.76
C ASN A 115 -10.44 7.32 24.25
N TRP A 116 -9.62 6.45 23.68
CA TRP A 116 -9.76 5.96 22.31
C TRP A 116 -10.52 4.62 22.30
N TYR A 117 -11.59 4.58 21.52
CA TYR A 117 -12.48 3.43 21.39
C TYR A 117 -12.33 2.78 20.01
N ILE A 118 -12.20 1.45 20.02
CA ILE A 118 -12.08 0.62 18.83
C ILE A 118 -13.41 0.45 18.09
N ARG A 119 -13.33 -0.06 16.85
CA ARG A 119 -14.50 -0.56 16.09
C ARG A 119 -15.22 -1.64 16.90
N ASN A 120 -16.55 -1.71 16.76
CA ASN A 120 -17.36 -2.75 17.40
C ASN A 120 -16.91 -4.14 16.93
N GLN A 121 -16.76 -5.10 17.84
CA GLN A 121 -16.31 -6.45 17.53
C GLN A 121 -17.26 -7.21 16.59
N LEU A 122 -18.56 -6.89 16.61
CA LEU A 122 -19.56 -7.47 15.70
C LEU A 122 -19.42 -6.97 14.26
N ASP A 123 -18.61 -5.94 14.05
CA ASP A 123 -18.28 -5.36 12.76
C ASP A 123 -16.75 -5.29 12.64
N ALA A 124 -16.08 -6.42 12.88
CA ALA A 124 -14.63 -6.47 12.78
C ALA A 124 -14.16 -6.16 11.34
N TYR A 125 -13.09 -5.37 11.22
CA TYR A 125 -12.49 -5.08 9.92
C TYR A 125 -11.88 -6.37 9.33
N SER A 126 -12.18 -6.65 8.07
CA SER A 126 -11.84 -7.91 7.40
C SER A 126 -11.22 -7.68 6.03
N ILE A 127 -10.74 -8.75 5.39
CA ILE A 127 -10.20 -8.68 4.02
C ILE A 127 -11.24 -8.13 3.03
N PRO A 128 -12.53 -8.54 3.05
CA PRO A 128 -13.55 -7.88 2.24
C PRO A 128 -13.65 -6.37 2.45
N CYS A 129 -13.51 -5.87 3.69
CA CYS A 129 -13.47 -4.42 3.96
C CYS A 129 -12.27 -3.75 3.27
N LEU A 130 -11.08 -4.40 3.32
CA LEU A 130 -9.90 -3.92 2.61
C LEU A 130 -10.09 -3.91 1.09
N THR A 131 -10.76 -4.92 0.51
CA THR A 131 -11.09 -4.90 -0.92
C THR A 131 -11.96 -3.70 -1.25
N LEU A 132 -13.01 -3.44 -0.46
CA LEU A 132 -13.92 -2.33 -0.70
C LEU A 132 -13.22 -0.97 -0.58
N ASP A 133 -12.35 -0.79 0.41
CA ASP A 133 -11.58 0.45 0.54
C ASP A 133 -10.57 0.60 -0.61
N THR A 134 -9.90 -0.48 -1.03
CA THR A 134 -9.03 -0.50 -2.22
C THR A 134 -9.80 -0.05 -3.47
N LEU A 135 -10.95 -0.66 -3.76
CA LEU A 135 -11.78 -0.32 -4.91
C LEU A 135 -12.31 1.11 -4.82
N SER A 136 -12.73 1.56 -3.64
CA SER A 136 -13.22 2.94 -3.44
C SER A 136 -12.15 3.98 -3.79
N MET A 137 -10.88 3.71 -3.50
CA MET A 137 -9.77 4.58 -3.91
C MET A 137 -9.47 4.42 -5.41
N SER A 138 -9.39 3.19 -5.91
CA SER A 138 -9.00 2.90 -7.28
C SER A 138 -10.03 3.32 -8.33
N LEU A 139 -11.32 3.36 -8.00
CA LEU A 139 -12.35 3.88 -8.91
C LEU A 139 -12.24 5.40 -9.11
N GLN A 140 -11.58 6.11 -8.18
CA GLN A 140 -11.24 7.53 -8.34
C GLN A 140 -9.91 7.72 -9.06
N HIS A 141 -8.98 6.78 -8.86
CA HIS A 141 -7.60 6.82 -9.34
C HIS A 141 -7.16 5.42 -9.81
N LEU A 142 -7.47 5.08 -11.06
CA LEU A 142 -7.17 3.76 -11.63
C LEU A 142 -5.66 3.47 -11.68
N GLU A 143 -4.82 4.50 -11.70
CA GLU A 143 -3.37 4.40 -11.60
C GLU A 143 -2.91 3.64 -10.35
N PHE A 144 -3.69 3.60 -9.28
CA PHE A 144 -3.37 2.84 -8.07
C PHE A 144 -3.32 1.32 -8.29
N LEU A 145 -3.97 0.81 -9.34
CA LEU A 145 -3.96 -0.61 -9.69
C LEU A 145 -2.88 -0.95 -10.73
N SER A 146 -2.17 0.05 -11.25
CA SER A 146 -1.12 -0.16 -12.25
C SER A 146 0.12 -0.75 -11.61
N ILE A 147 0.64 -1.83 -12.17
CA ILE A 147 1.95 -2.36 -11.79
C ILE A 147 2.96 -1.83 -12.79
N GLY A 148 3.98 -1.10 -12.35
CA GLY A 148 4.85 -0.41 -13.30
C GLY A 148 5.89 0.48 -12.67
N ASP A 149 6.72 1.07 -13.51
CA ASP A 149 7.84 1.94 -13.14
C ASP A 149 7.95 3.10 -14.13
N LYS A 150 8.83 4.03 -13.82
CA LYS A 150 9.39 4.98 -14.78
C LYS A 150 10.30 4.28 -15.77
N THR A 151 10.29 4.76 -17.01
CA THR A 151 11.21 4.31 -18.05
C THR A 151 12.56 5.06 -18.01
N GLY A 152 13.07 5.35 -16.82
CA GLY A 152 14.39 5.98 -16.60
C GLY A 152 14.44 7.51 -16.75
N THR A 153 13.30 8.18 -16.89
CA THR A 153 13.16 9.65 -16.93
C THR A 153 12.08 10.12 -15.95
N THR A 154 12.06 11.40 -15.58
CA THR A 154 10.98 11.95 -14.74
C THR A 154 9.66 11.99 -15.52
N ASN A 155 8.54 11.72 -14.83
CA ASN A 155 7.19 11.72 -15.41
C ASN A 155 6.94 10.71 -16.55
N SER A 156 7.68 9.61 -16.59
CA SER A 156 7.54 8.57 -17.63
C SER A 156 7.05 7.22 -17.08
N PHE A 157 6.13 7.28 -16.11
CA PHE A 157 5.53 6.07 -15.54
C PHE A 157 4.79 5.28 -16.62
N VAL A 158 5.11 3.99 -16.74
CA VAL A 158 4.49 3.05 -17.65
C VAL A 158 4.00 1.86 -16.82
N GLY A 159 2.69 1.62 -16.87
CA GLY A 159 2.09 0.41 -16.31
C GLY A 159 2.24 -0.78 -17.26
N LEU A 160 2.39 -1.96 -16.70
CA LEU A 160 2.22 -3.22 -17.41
C LEU A 160 0.76 -3.39 -17.82
N ASP A 161 0.60 -4.01 -18.98
CA ASP A 161 -0.69 -4.49 -19.44
C ASP A 161 -1.05 -5.76 -18.65
N PRO A 162 -2.09 -5.75 -17.79
CA PRO A 162 -2.47 -6.92 -17.02
C PRO A 162 -2.80 -8.12 -17.90
N GLU A 163 -3.34 -7.89 -19.11
CA GLU A 163 -3.72 -8.94 -20.03
C GLU A 163 -2.50 -9.70 -20.54
N LYS A 164 -1.45 -8.97 -20.92
CA LYS A 164 -0.19 -9.57 -21.35
C LYS A 164 0.55 -10.22 -20.18
N LEU A 165 0.54 -9.58 -19.00
CA LEU A 165 1.24 -10.09 -17.82
C LEU A 165 0.66 -11.43 -17.35
N THR A 166 -0.66 -11.60 -17.49
CA THR A 166 -1.41 -12.71 -16.91
C THR A 166 -1.99 -13.67 -17.95
N ALA A 167 -1.57 -13.56 -19.20
CA ALA A 167 -2.08 -14.34 -20.33
C ALA A 167 -3.63 -14.29 -20.45
N GLY A 168 -4.21 -13.11 -20.21
CA GLY A 168 -5.64 -12.85 -20.37
C GLY A 168 -6.51 -13.10 -19.13
N VAL A 169 -5.95 -13.60 -18.02
CA VAL A 169 -6.74 -13.87 -16.79
C VAL A 169 -7.28 -12.58 -16.17
N PHE A 170 -6.48 -11.51 -16.17
CA PHE A 170 -6.90 -10.17 -15.79
C PHE A 170 -6.67 -9.20 -16.94
N ASN A 171 -7.51 -8.19 -17.07
CA ASN A 171 -7.31 -7.09 -18.01
C ASN A 171 -7.72 -5.76 -17.35
N ALA A 172 -7.31 -4.64 -17.94
CA ALA A 172 -7.56 -3.31 -17.38
C ALA A 172 -9.06 -2.98 -17.23
N ALA A 173 -9.92 -3.50 -18.12
CA ALA A 173 -11.36 -3.22 -18.09
C ALA A 173 -12.07 -3.86 -16.90
N THR A 174 -11.62 -5.04 -16.47
CA THR A 174 -12.27 -5.83 -15.42
C THR A 174 -11.53 -5.76 -14.07
N LEU A 175 -10.38 -5.09 -14.00
CA LEU A 175 -9.52 -5.13 -12.82
C LEU A 175 -10.17 -4.55 -11.56
N ALA A 176 -11.04 -3.54 -11.72
CA ALA A 176 -11.79 -2.94 -10.64
C ALA A 176 -13.11 -3.66 -10.31
N GLU A 177 -13.45 -4.75 -11.00
CA GLU A 177 -14.67 -5.50 -10.77
C GLU A 177 -14.49 -6.54 -9.65
N GLY A 178 -15.43 -6.55 -8.71
CA GLY A 178 -15.44 -7.52 -7.61
C GLY A 178 -14.09 -7.58 -6.88
N ASN A 179 -13.52 -8.77 -6.75
CA ASN A 179 -12.25 -8.95 -6.06
C ASN A 179 -11.01 -8.83 -6.97
N ASN A 180 -11.16 -8.58 -8.28
CA ASN A 180 -10.10 -8.75 -9.28
C ASN A 180 -8.79 -8.03 -8.95
N ALA A 181 -8.83 -6.79 -8.44
CA ALA A 181 -7.64 -6.04 -8.02
C ALA A 181 -6.85 -6.74 -6.90
N LEU A 182 -7.53 -7.18 -5.84
CA LEU A 182 -6.92 -7.92 -4.74
C LEU A 182 -6.36 -9.27 -5.24
N CYS A 183 -7.05 -9.86 -6.21
CA CYS A 183 -6.65 -11.10 -6.86
C CYS A 183 -5.42 -10.98 -7.70
N TYR A 184 -5.36 -9.94 -8.52
CA TYR A 184 -4.23 -9.59 -9.33
C TYR A 184 -3.00 -9.36 -8.44
N GLY A 185 -3.08 -8.48 -7.44
CA GLY A 185 -1.96 -8.18 -6.55
C GLY A 185 -1.46 -9.39 -5.76
N LEU A 186 -2.35 -10.14 -5.09
CA LEU A 186 -1.94 -11.27 -4.25
C LEU A 186 -1.45 -12.48 -5.05
N GLN A 187 -2.08 -12.81 -6.19
CA GLN A 187 -1.62 -13.95 -6.98
C GLN A 187 -0.29 -13.65 -7.68
N LEU A 188 -0.10 -12.44 -8.18
CA LEU A 188 1.21 -12.02 -8.67
C LEU A 188 2.24 -12.10 -7.55
N THR A 189 1.92 -11.63 -6.34
CA THR A 189 2.82 -11.78 -5.18
C THR A 189 3.23 -13.23 -4.92
N VAL A 190 2.28 -14.18 -4.97
CA VAL A 190 2.56 -15.62 -4.78
C VAL A 190 3.50 -16.15 -5.86
N GLN A 191 3.29 -15.77 -7.12
CA GLN A 191 4.09 -16.22 -8.27
C GLN A 191 5.53 -15.67 -8.23
N GLU A 192 5.73 -14.59 -7.48
CA GLU A 192 7.00 -13.91 -7.28
C GLU A 192 7.72 -14.29 -5.97
N LEU A 193 7.09 -15.11 -5.12
CA LEU A 193 7.68 -15.57 -3.85
C LEU A 193 9.04 -16.27 -4.01
N PRO A 194 9.27 -17.14 -5.02
CA PRO A 194 10.57 -17.80 -5.14
C PRO A 194 11.72 -16.82 -5.26
N ASP A 195 11.54 -15.78 -6.07
CA ASP A 195 12.57 -14.78 -6.30
C ASP A 195 12.71 -13.81 -5.11
N LEU A 196 11.60 -13.54 -4.39
CA LEU A 196 11.64 -12.81 -3.12
C LEU A 196 12.48 -13.54 -2.06
N LEU A 197 12.29 -14.84 -1.94
CA LEU A 197 12.88 -15.64 -0.87
C LEU A 197 14.32 -16.04 -1.18
N SER A 198 14.70 -16.18 -2.45
CA SER A 198 16.06 -16.58 -2.85
C SER A 198 17.12 -15.55 -2.50
N GLY A 199 16.75 -14.28 -2.35
CA GLY A 199 17.64 -13.23 -1.82
C GLY A 199 17.88 -13.31 -0.31
N LEU A 200 17.08 -14.11 0.41
CA LEU A 200 17.11 -14.20 1.88
C LEU A 200 17.51 -15.60 2.38
N PHE A 201 17.18 -16.65 1.61
CA PHE A 201 17.36 -18.04 1.98
C PHE A 201 17.96 -18.83 0.82
N THR A 202 18.88 -19.75 1.13
CA THR A 202 19.43 -20.69 0.15
C THR A 202 18.45 -21.83 -0.18
N ASP A 203 17.65 -22.25 0.79
CA ASP A 203 16.50 -23.14 0.61
C ASP A 203 15.21 -22.38 0.96
N ILE A 204 14.41 -22.13 -0.06
CA ILE A 204 13.18 -21.35 0.05
C ILE A 204 11.95 -22.20 0.31
N SER A 205 12.03 -23.53 0.21
CA SER A 205 10.85 -24.43 0.15
C SER A 205 9.90 -24.23 1.34
N GLY A 206 10.42 -24.33 2.56
CA GLY A 206 9.61 -24.17 3.77
C GLY A 206 9.02 -22.76 3.94
N ALA A 207 9.75 -21.71 3.54
CA ALA A 207 9.26 -20.34 3.60
C ALA A 207 8.20 -20.08 2.52
N GLN A 208 8.42 -20.60 1.33
CA GLN A 208 7.52 -20.50 0.19
C GLN A 208 6.20 -21.23 0.47
N ASP A 209 6.24 -22.44 1.02
CA ASP A 209 5.04 -23.21 1.37
C ASP A 209 4.20 -22.47 2.40
N LYS A 210 4.84 -21.92 3.43
CA LYS A 210 4.16 -21.22 4.52
C LYS A 210 3.52 -19.92 4.04
N LEU A 211 4.27 -19.10 3.30
CA LEU A 211 3.75 -17.84 2.76
C LEU A 211 2.71 -18.07 1.66
N GLY A 212 2.97 -19.02 0.76
CA GLY A 212 2.04 -19.43 -0.29
C GLY A 212 0.72 -19.92 0.29
N SER A 213 0.76 -20.76 1.33
CA SER A 213 -0.45 -21.23 2.02
C SER A 213 -1.25 -20.07 2.64
N VAL A 214 -0.60 -19.15 3.34
CA VAL A 214 -1.27 -17.99 3.96
C VAL A 214 -1.93 -17.11 2.89
N LEU A 215 -1.20 -16.80 1.81
CA LEU A 215 -1.70 -15.93 0.73
C LEU A 215 -2.81 -16.62 -0.07
N ASN A 216 -2.70 -17.92 -0.32
CA ASN A 216 -3.76 -18.68 -0.99
C ASN A 216 -5.02 -18.74 -0.11
N ASN A 217 -4.88 -19.09 1.17
CA ASN A 217 -6.01 -19.14 2.12
C ASN A 217 -6.72 -17.79 2.27
N ALA A 218 -5.95 -16.68 2.31
CA ALA A 218 -6.50 -15.32 2.36
C ALA A 218 -7.39 -14.98 1.14
N THR A 219 -7.38 -15.84 0.13
CA THR A 219 -7.96 -15.54 -1.16
C THR A 219 -8.86 -16.60 -1.76
N ASP A 220 -8.82 -17.83 -1.26
CA ASP A 220 -9.74 -18.88 -1.65
C ASP A 220 -11.19 -18.49 -1.34
N SER A 221 -11.42 -17.69 -0.29
CA SER A 221 -12.74 -17.14 0.05
C SER A 221 -13.24 -16.05 -0.90
N LEU A 222 -12.43 -15.60 -1.87
CA LEU A 222 -12.76 -14.46 -2.75
C LEU A 222 -13.39 -14.87 -4.09
N GLY A 223 -13.51 -16.17 -4.40
CA GLY A 223 -14.28 -16.68 -5.55
C GLY A 223 -13.81 -16.20 -6.93
N ARG A 224 -12.52 -16.40 -7.26
CA ARG A 224 -11.81 -15.63 -8.31
C ARG A 224 -11.15 -16.47 -9.42
N PRO A 225 -10.81 -15.84 -10.58
CA PRO A 225 -9.92 -16.43 -11.57
C PRO A 225 -8.53 -16.72 -10.99
N LYS A 226 -7.98 -17.91 -11.28
CA LYS A 226 -6.65 -18.33 -10.81
C LYS A 226 -5.58 -18.07 -11.87
N LEU A 227 -4.44 -17.51 -11.46
CA LEU A 227 -3.25 -17.40 -12.29
C LEU A 227 -2.52 -18.75 -12.32
N SER A 228 -2.26 -19.25 -13.52
CA SER A 228 -1.38 -20.41 -13.75
C SER A 228 0.08 -20.01 -13.92
N SER A 229 0.35 -18.81 -14.45
CA SER A 229 1.68 -18.32 -14.76
C SER A 229 1.68 -16.79 -14.88
N VAL A 230 2.86 -16.19 -14.76
CA VAL A 230 3.11 -14.76 -14.94
C VAL A 230 4.22 -14.59 -15.96
N ASN A 231 4.04 -13.68 -16.92
CA ASN A 231 5.09 -13.32 -17.86
C ASN A 231 6.07 -12.33 -17.21
N LYS A 232 7.04 -12.86 -16.46
CA LYS A 232 7.99 -12.06 -15.67
C LYS A 232 8.93 -11.19 -16.52
N ASP A 233 9.15 -11.55 -17.79
CA ASP A 233 10.02 -10.80 -18.69
C ASP A 233 9.54 -9.36 -18.88
N GLN A 234 8.25 -9.11 -18.68
CA GLN A 234 7.70 -7.75 -18.75
C GLN A 234 8.25 -6.82 -17.67
N PHE A 235 8.70 -7.34 -16.53
CA PHE A 235 9.28 -6.52 -15.48
C PHE A 235 10.72 -6.08 -15.77
N ALA A 236 11.45 -6.79 -16.64
CA ALA A 236 12.86 -6.52 -16.91
C ALA A 236 13.12 -5.12 -17.52
N GLN A 237 12.09 -4.48 -18.09
CA GLN A 237 12.17 -3.12 -18.61
C GLN A 237 12.22 -2.04 -17.52
N PHE A 238 11.94 -2.39 -16.26
CA PHE A 238 11.80 -1.45 -15.16
C PHE A 238 13.08 -1.36 -14.32
N PRO A 239 13.75 -0.19 -14.26
CA PRO A 239 14.98 -0.03 -13.50
C PRO A 239 14.80 -0.24 -11.99
N GLY A 240 13.69 0.21 -11.41
CA GLY A 240 13.34 0.01 -10.00
C GLY A 240 13.01 -1.43 -9.66
N TYR A 241 12.53 -2.22 -10.62
CA TYR A 241 12.38 -3.67 -10.47
C TYR A 241 13.73 -4.41 -10.41
N THR A 242 14.84 -3.82 -10.85
CA THR A 242 16.16 -4.48 -10.84
C THR A 242 17.16 -3.82 -9.88
N LYS A 243 16.74 -2.77 -9.16
CA LYS A 243 17.64 -1.94 -8.36
C LYS A 243 17.90 -2.53 -6.97
N ALA A 244 19.17 -2.75 -6.65
CA ALA A 244 19.63 -3.05 -5.29
C ALA A 244 19.73 -1.76 -4.44
N TYR A 245 19.51 -1.87 -3.14
CA TYR A 245 19.59 -0.77 -2.18
C TYR A 245 20.55 -1.13 -1.03
N SER A 246 21.07 -0.14 -0.30
CA SER A 246 22.00 -0.41 0.80
C SER A 246 21.29 -1.27 1.88
N GLY A 247 21.87 -2.43 2.22
CA GLY A 247 21.26 -3.41 3.12
C GLY A 247 20.25 -4.36 2.46
N TYR A 248 20.06 -4.27 1.14
CA TYR A 248 19.23 -5.14 0.34
C TYR A 248 19.87 -5.40 -1.03
N ASP A 249 20.50 -6.56 -1.18
CA ASP A 249 20.87 -7.04 -2.51
C ASP A 249 19.58 -7.26 -3.28
N ALA A 250 19.44 -6.62 -4.45
CA ALA A 250 18.29 -6.90 -5.29
C ALA A 250 18.28 -8.40 -5.60
N PRO A 251 17.17 -9.11 -5.36
CA PRO A 251 16.98 -10.41 -5.98
C PRO A 251 17.08 -10.19 -7.49
N SER A 252 17.30 -11.27 -8.24
CA SER A 252 17.29 -11.25 -9.71
C SER A 252 16.00 -10.65 -10.32
N SER A 253 15.01 -10.30 -9.48
CA SER A 253 13.67 -9.81 -9.76
C SER A 253 13.23 -8.58 -8.94
N GLY A 254 14.10 -7.88 -8.18
CA GLY A 254 13.83 -6.67 -7.36
C GLY A 254 12.38 -6.30 -6.94
N LEU A 255 11.65 -7.26 -6.36
CA LEU A 255 10.24 -7.12 -5.96
C LEU A 255 9.98 -6.40 -4.64
N LEU A 256 11.01 -6.16 -3.82
CA LEU A 256 10.91 -5.33 -2.62
C LEU A 256 11.31 -3.89 -2.91
N GLY A 257 10.81 -3.31 -4.01
CA GLY A 257 10.88 -1.87 -4.21
C GLY A 257 10.24 -1.15 -3.02
N LEU A 258 11.07 -0.86 -2.01
CA LEU A 258 10.82 -0.01 -0.87
C LEU A 258 11.05 1.42 -1.34
#